data_AF-A0A374V2Q3-F1
#
_entry.id   AF-A0A374V2Q3-F1
#
_cell.length_a   1.000
_cell.length_b   1.000
_cell.length_c   1.000
_cell.angle_alpha   90.00
_cell.angle_beta   90.00
_cell.angle_gamma   90.00
#
_symmetry.space_group_name_H-M   'P 1'
#
loop_
_entity.id
_entity.type
_entity.pdbx_description
1 polymer ?
#
loop_
_entity_poly.entity_id
_entity_poly.type
_entity_poly.pdbx_seq_one_letter_code
_entity_poly.pdbx_strand_id
1 'polypeptide(L)'
;MSIRMRLREERAQATVEIAVVTPVLLVLALIVYNVMIYASAVARFDRVVPDIVLAHAVAPSGEGDESSVDASATVRTQILNAMEGYDLQIEVSSEQGAEASDGGLLSLSGTFRTYTCTMHYEPWPTSLSIAGVPLGAPTTLSHERAVTVDPWRPGVVM
;
A
#
# COMPACT_ATOMS: atom_id res chain seq x y z
N MET A 1 57.15 -20.55 -17.19
CA MET A 1 55.92 -21.36 -17.06
C MET A 1 55.11 -20.99 -15.79
N SER A 2 55.74 -20.89 -14.60
CA SER A 2 55.08 -20.67 -13.30
C SER A 2 54.22 -19.39 -13.17
N ILE A 3 54.65 -18.26 -13.75
CA ILE A 3 53.94 -16.96 -13.61
C ILE A 3 52.59 -16.94 -14.34
N ARG A 4 52.51 -17.57 -15.53
CA ARG A 4 51.25 -17.66 -16.28
C ARG A 4 50.21 -18.57 -15.61
N MET A 5 50.67 -19.55 -14.85
CA MET A 5 49.80 -20.48 -14.13
C MET A 5 49.19 -19.81 -12.88
N ARG A 6 49.99 -19.08 -12.09
CA ARG A 6 49.50 -18.30 -10.94
C ARG A 6 48.50 -17.21 -11.33
N LEU A 7 48.79 -16.43 -12.38
CA LEU A 7 47.85 -15.40 -12.87
C LEU A 7 46.51 -15.98 -13.34
N ARG A 8 46.49 -17.23 -13.82
CA ARG A 8 45.25 -17.90 -14.24
C ARG A 8 44.46 -18.41 -13.04
N GLU A 9 45.15 -18.86 -12.01
CA GLU A 9 44.56 -19.33 -10.74
C GLU A 9 43.98 -18.17 -9.93
N GLU A 10 44.68 -17.03 -9.85
CA GLU A 10 44.17 -15.79 -9.25
C GLU A 10 42.95 -15.23 -10.01
N ARG A 11 42.96 -15.26 -11.35
CA ARG A 11 41.79 -14.87 -12.18
C ARG A 11 40.61 -15.81 -12.00
N ALA A 12 40.86 -17.11 -11.87
CA ALA A 12 39.82 -18.09 -11.62
C ALA A 12 39.21 -17.90 -10.21
N GLN A 13 40.04 -17.67 -9.19
CA GLN A 13 39.59 -17.43 -7.83
C GLN A 13 38.79 -16.12 -7.69
N ALA A 14 39.26 -15.02 -8.29
CA ALA A 14 38.51 -13.76 -8.33
C ALA A 14 37.16 -13.90 -9.05
N THR A 15 37.10 -14.77 -10.06
CA THR A 15 35.84 -15.08 -10.78
C THR A 15 34.90 -15.91 -9.91
N VAL A 16 35.42 -16.86 -9.11
CA VAL A 16 34.62 -17.69 -8.20
C VAL A 16 34.03 -16.84 -7.06
N GLU A 17 34.80 -15.89 -6.53
CA GLU A 17 34.30 -14.94 -5.52
C GLU A 17 33.20 -14.05 -6.11
N ILE A 18 33.39 -13.49 -7.30
CA ILE A 18 32.37 -12.69 -7.99
C ILE A 18 31.14 -13.51 -8.36
N ALA A 19 31.28 -14.79 -8.72
CA ALA A 19 30.16 -15.66 -9.09
C ALA A 19 29.20 -15.93 -7.91
N VAL A 20 29.70 -15.90 -6.68
CA VAL A 20 28.88 -16.04 -5.46
C VAL A 20 28.37 -14.68 -4.98
N VAL A 21 29.19 -13.63 -5.09
CA VAL A 21 28.81 -12.28 -4.62
C VAL A 21 27.77 -11.62 -5.53
N THR A 22 27.89 -11.76 -6.85
CA THR A 22 26.97 -11.16 -7.83
C THR A 22 25.51 -11.53 -7.60
N PRO A 23 25.11 -12.81 -7.46
CA PRO A 23 23.71 -13.15 -7.21
C PRO A 23 23.20 -12.60 -5.88
N VAL A 24 24.04 -12.58 -4.83
CA VAL A 24 23.67 -11.98 -3.53
C VAL A 24 23.43 -10.48 -3.68
N LEU A 25 24.32 -9.76 -4.37
CA LEU A 25 24.14 -8.33 -4.65
C LEU A 25 22.90 -8.06 -5.49
N LEU A 26 22.58 -8.93 -6.45
CA LEU A 26 21.37 -8.81 -7.26
C LEU A 26 20.11 -8.95 -6.39
N VAL A 27 20.07 -9.96 -5.51
CA VAL A 27 18.94 -10.15 -4.57
C VAL A 27 18.80 -8.95 -3.63
N LEU A 28 19.91 -8.43 -3.10
CA LEU A 28 19.89 -7.24 -2.26
C LEU A 28 19.40 -6.00 -3.02
N ALA A 29 19.89 -5.78 -4.24
CA ALA A 29 19.45 -4.69 -5.09
C ALA A 29 17.95 -4.78 -5.40
N LEU A 30 17.45 -5.99 -5.65
CA LEU A 30 16.03 -6.27 -5.85
C LEU A 30 15.19 -5.92 -4.62
N ILE A 31 15.63 -6.33 -3.43
CA ILE A 31 14.95 -6.02 -2.17
C ILE A 31 14.90 -4.50 -1.98
N VAL A 32 16.05 -3.83 -2.12
CA VAL A 32 16.16 -2.38 -1.96
C VAL A 32 15.28 -1.66 -2.97
N TYR A 33 15.26 -2.08 -4.23
CA TYR A 33 14.41 -1.51 -5.27
C TYR A 33 12.92 -1.59 -4.89
N ASN A 34 12.43 -2.77 -4.51
CA ASN A 34 11.03 -2.94 -4.12
C ASN A 34 10.66 -2.13 -2.88
N VAL A 35 11.56 -2.08 -1.87
CA VAL A 35 11.34 -1.28 -0.66
C VAL A 35 11.30 0.21 -0.98
N MET A 36 12.16 0.71 -1.88
CA MET A 36 12.12 2.12 -2.29
C MET A 36 10.82 2.47 -3.02
N ILE A 37 10.35 1.60 -3.93
CA ILE A 37 9.07 1.80 -4.64
C ILE A 37 7.92 1.81 -3.62
N TYR A 38 7.87 0.80 -2.74
CA TYR A 38 6.86 0.73 -1.69
C TYR A 38 6.86 1.96 -0.79
N ALA A 39 8.02 2.39 -0.29
CA ALA A 39 8.14 3.58 0.55
C ALA A 39 7.68 4.85 -0.17
N SER A 40 7.98 4.97 -1.47
CA SER A 40 7.52 6.11 -2.29
C SER A 40 6.00 6.09 -2.46
N ALA A 41 5.40 4.92 -2.66
CA ALA A 41 3.96 4.73 -2.76
C ALA A 41 3.29 5.07 -1.42
N VAL A 42 3.81 4.58 -0.29
CA VAL A 42 3.31 4.90 1.05
C VAL A 42 3.34 6.41 1.32
N ALA A 43 4.44 7.08 0.99
CA ALA A 43 4.56 8.53 1.19
C ALA A 43 3.56 9.35 0.35
N ARG A 44 3.21 8.88 -0.85
CA ARG A 44 2.16 9.47 -1.68
C ARG A 44 0.78 9.15 -1.11
N PHE A 45 0.54 7.89 -0.75
CA PHE A 45 -0.70 7.39 -0.18
C PHE A 45 -1.12 8.16 1.08
N ASP A 46 -0.19 8.35 2.02
CA ASP A 46 -0.44 9.10 3.27
C ASP A 46 -0.84 10.56 3.03
N ARG A 47 -0.50 11.14 1.87
CA ARG A 47 -0.89 12.50 1.50
C ARG A 47 -2.22 12.55 0.76
N VAL A 48 -2.46 11.62 -0.17
CA VAL A 48 -3.66 11.63 -1.03
C VAL A 48 -4.90 11.11 -0.32
N VAL A 49 -4.76 10.13 0.58
CA VAL A 49 -5.90 9.53 1.29
C VAL A 49 -6.69 10.56 2.08
N PRO A 50 -6.12 11.34 3.02
CA PRO A 50 -6.89 12.31 3.79
C PRO A 50 -7.51 13.40 2.90
N ASP A 51 -6.81 13.85 1.86
CA ASP A 51 -7.31 14.88 0.92
C ASP A 51 -8.54 14.38 0.14
N ILE A 52 -8.47 13.17 -0.41
CA ILE A 52 -9.57 12.56 -1.18
C ILE A 52 -10.75 12.22 -0.28
N VAL A 53 -10.47 11.65 0.91
CA VAL A 53 -11.50 11.34 1.90
C VAL A 53 -12.22 12.63 2.32
N LEU A 54 -11.51 13.73 2.60
CA LEU A 54 -12.16 15.01 2.92
C LEU A 54 -13.00 15.57 1.76
N ALA A 55 -12.53 15.43 0.52
CA ALA A 55 -13.24 15.96 -0.64
C ALA A 55 -14.52 15.16 -0.99
N HIS A 56 -14.52 13.84 -0.76
CA HIS A 56 -15.57 12.95 -1.26
C HIS A 56 -16.41 12.29 -0.15
N ALA A 57 -15.93 12.22 1.10
CA ALA A 57 -16.67 11.61 2.20
C ALA A 57 -17.61 12.58 2.94
N VAL A 58 -17.51 13.89 2.68
CA VAL A 58 -18.30 14.93 3.38
C VAL A 58 -19.63 15.23 2.67
N ALA A 59 -19.94 14.58 1.55
CA ALA A 59 -21.25 14.75 0.92
C ALA A 59 -22.34 14.11 1.81
N PRO A 60 -23.29 14.88 2.38
CA PRO A 60 -24.43 14.28 3.05
C PRO A 60 -25.35 13.71 1.96
N SER A 61 -25.18 12.41 1.67
CA SER A 61 -26.12 11.70 0.83
C SER A 61 -27.44 11.59 1.59
N GLY A 62 -28.50 12.16 1.03
CA GLY A 62 -29.84 12.13 1.61
C GLY A 62 -30.31 10.70 1.90
N GLU A 63 -30.98 10.56 3.05
CA GLU A 63 -31.82 9.46 3.53
C GLU A 63 -31.72 8.12 2.79
N GLY A 64 -30.97 7.18 3.38
CA GLY A 64 -31.05 5.76 3.03
C GLY A 64 -29.75 5.02 3.29
N ASP A 65 -29.82 3.99 4.13
CA ASP A 65 -28.76 3.09 4.62
C ASP A 65 -27.97 2.33 3.51
N GLU A 66 -28.21 2.65 2.23
CA GLU A 66 -27.51 2.09 1.06
C GLU A 66 -26.43 3.02 0.47
N SER A 67 -26.30 4.26 0.97
CA SER A 67 -25.42 5.28 0.37
C SER A 67 -23.97 5.29 0.88
N SER A 68 -23.65 4.58 1.97
CA SER A 68 -22.27 4.46 2.48
C SER A 68 -21.33 3.72 1.52
N VAL A 69 -21.87 2.76 0.77
CA VAL A 69 -21.16 1.95 -0.24
C VAL A 69 -20.77 2.81 -1.46
N ASP A 70 -21.58 3.81 -1.81
CA ASP A 70 -21.33 4.68 -2.97
C ASP A 70 -20.19 5.69 -2.71
N ALA A 71 -20.12 6.22 -1.47
CA ALA A 71 -19.03 7.10 -1.05
C ALA A 71 -17.69 6.37 -0.96
N SER A 72 -17.65 5.16 -0.37
CA SER A 72 -16.41 4.37 -0.27
C SER A 72 -15.91 3.88 -1.64
N ALA A 73 -16.81 3.51 -2.55
CA ALA A 73 -16.47 3.19 -3.93
C ALA A 73 -15.87 4.40 -4.67
N THR A 74 -16.47 5.58 -4.53
CA THR A 74 -15.95 6.83 -5.12
C THR A 74 -14.57 7.18 -4.57
N VAL A 75 -14.40 7.13 -3.25
CA VAL A 75 -13.10 7.36 -2.58
C VAL A 75 -12.06 6.37 -3.09
N ARG A 76 -12.40 5.08 -3.18
CA ARG A 76 -11.51 4.04 -3.72
C ARG A 76 -11.05 4.36 -5.14
N THR A 77 -11.97 4.68 -6.04
CA THR A 77 -11.64 5.01 -7.43
C THR A 77 -10.75 6.25 -7.52
N GLN A 78 -11.02 7.28 -6.72
CA GLN A 78 -10.21 8.49 -6.72
C GLN A 78 -8.81 8.26 -6.16
N ILE A 79 -8.66 7.46 -5.09
CA ILE A 79 -7.34 7.08 -4.57
C ILE A 79 -6.58 6.29 -5.64
N LEU A 80 -7.24 5.38 -6.37
CA LEU A 80 -6.61 4.60 -7.44
C LEU A 80 -6.12 5.48 -8.58
N ASN A 81 -6.93 6.45 -9.02
CA ASN A 81 -6.52 7.44 -10.02
C ASN A 81 -5.36 8.32 -9.51
N ALA A 82 -5.42 8.76 -8.25
CA ALA A 82 -4.37 9.55 -7.64
C ALA A 82 -3.07 8.77 -7.40
N MET A 83 -3.11 7.44 -7.43
CA MET A 83 -1.96 6.54 -7.31
C MET A 83 -1.49 5.97 -8.66
N GLU A 84 -1.96 6.53 -9.78
CA GLU A 84 -1.53 6.14 -11.12
C GLU A 84 0.01 6.14 -11.24
N GLY A 85 0.53 5.09 -11.88
CA GLY A 85 1.96 4.82 -12.03
C GLY A 85 2.52 3.76 -11.07
N TYR A 86 1.75 3.34 -10.08
CA TYR A 86 2.10 2.22 -9.20
C TYR A 86 1.15 1.03 -9.45
N ASP A 87 1.69 -0.18 -9.51
CA ASP A 87 0.91 -1.41 -9.59
C ASP A 87 0.45 -1.80 -8.17
N LEU A 88 -0.73 -1.31 -7.79
CA LEU A 88 -1.28 -1.41 -6.44
C LEU A 88 -2.74 -1.82 -6.46
N GLN A 89 -3.15 -2.57 -5.44
CA GLN A 89 -4.57 -2.79 -5.15
C GLN A 89 -4.95 -1.94 -3.94
N ILE A 90 -6.10 -1.27 -4.01
CA ILE A 90 -6.58 -0.40 -2.94
C ILE A 90 -7.92 -0.94 -2.46
N GLU A 91 -8.10 -1.03 -1.15
CA GLU A 91 -9.34 -1.37 -0.46
C GLU A 91 -9.74 -0.20 0.45
N VAL A 92 -11.03 0.10 0.51
CA VAL A 92 -11.57 1.17 1.37
C VAL A 92 -12.77 0.61 2.10
N SER A 93 -12.68 0.58 3.43
CA SER A 93 -13.78 0.26 4.33
C SER A 93 -14.23 1.52 5.05
N SER A 94 -15.53 1.64 5.33
CA SER A 94 -16.09 2.74 6.11
C SER A 94 -16.86 2.19 7.30
N GLU A 95 -16.45 2.57 8.50
CA GLU A 95 -17.17 2.26 9.73
C GLU A 95 -17.87 3.53 10.24
N GLN A 96 -19.15 3.41 10.59
CA GLN A 96 -19.88 4.47 11.27
C GLN A 96 -19.74 4.28 12.78
N GLY A 97 -19.30 5.33 13.49
CA GLY A 97 -19.20 5.29 14.95
C GLY A 97 -20.53 4.88 15.57
N ALA A 98 -20.49 3.89 16.47
CA ALA A 98 -21.67 3.24 17.04
C ALA A 98 -22.69 4.25 17.60
N GLU A 99 -23.95 4.10 17.22
CA GLU A 99 -25.05 4.71 17.95
C GLU A 99 -25.00 4.18 19.38
N ALA A 100 -24.67 5.04 20.34
CA ALA A 100 -24.84 4.72 21.74
C ALA A 100 -26.34 4.49 21.97
N SER A 101 -26.74 3.22 22.03
CA SER A 101 -28.05 2.76 22.46
C SER A 101 -28.18 2.99 23.96
N ASP A 102 -28.26 4.25 24.38
CA ASP A 102 -28.78 4.63 25.69
C ASP A 102 -29.37 6.03 25.63
N GLY A 103 -30.61 6.16 26.11
CA GLY A 103 -31.53 7.28 25.88
C GLY A 103 -31.13 8.59 26.57
N GLY A 104 -30.03 9.20 26.14
CA GLY A 104 -29.57 10.50 26.60
C GLY A 104 -29.57 11.54 25.49
N LEU A 105 -30.29 12.65 25.71
CA LEU A 105 -30.38 13.88 24.90
C LEU A 105 -29.03 14.60 24.60
N LEU A 106 -27.90 13.92 24.81
CA LEU A 106 -26.53 14.35 24.54
C LEU A 106 -25.86 13.56 23.40
N SER A 107 -26.56 12.64 22.72
CA SER A 107 -26.10 11.95 21.50
C SER A 107 -26.13 12.87 20.25
N LEU A 108 -25.68 14.11 20.44
CA LEU A 108 -25.44 15.11 19.39
C LEU A 108 -23.94 15.24 19.08
N SER A 109 -23.10 14.38 19.67
CA SER A 109 -21.76 14.16 19.15
C SER A 109 -21.90 13.38 17.85
N GLY A 110 -21.90 14.11 16.75
CA GLY A 110 -22.18 13.65 15.40
C GLY A 110 -21.53 12.32 15.07
N THR A 111 -22.22 11.55 14.24
CA THR A 111 -21.83 10.25 13.70
C THR A 111 -20.53 10.37 12.90
N PHE A 112 -19.39 10.42 13.58
CA PHE A 112 -18.08 10.37 12.96
C PHE A 112 -17.99 9.11 12.09
N ARG A 113 -17.47 9.27 10.87
CA ARG A 113 -17.23 8.17 9.95
C ARG A 113 -15.73 7.94 9.83
N THR A 114 -15.30 6.72 10.12
CA THR A 114 -13.90 6.32 9.99
C THR A 114 -13.74 5.57 8.67
N TYR A 115 -12.95 6.13 7.77
CA TYR A 115 -12.55 5.49 6.52
C TYR A 115 -11.19 4.84 6.73
N THR A 116 -11.16 3.51 6.65
CA THR A 116 -9.93 2.72 6.66
C THR A 116 -9.56 2.39 5.23
N CYS A 117 -8.47 2.98 4.75
CA CYS A 117 -7.95 2.76 3.41
C CYS A 117 -6.69 1.89 3.48
N THR A 118 -6.71 0.76 2.78
CA THR A 118 -5.59 -0.19 2.74
C THR A 118 -5.02 -0.25 1.32
N MET A 119 -3.71 -0.05 1.21
CA MET A 119 -2.93 -0.22 -0.02
C MET A 119 -2.19 -1.54 0.03
N HIS A 120 -2.32 -2.35 -1.02
CA HIS A 120 -1.58 -3.60 -1.20
C HIS A 120 -0.61 -3.46 -2.38
N TYR A 121 0.65 -3.77 -2.13
CA TYR A 121 1.73 -3.75 -3.10
C TYR A 121 2.29 -5.15 -3.32
N GLU A 122 2.41 -5.54 -4.58
CA GLU A 122 3.07 -6.78 -5.00
C GLU A 122 4.49 -6.47 -5.50
N PRO A 123 5.53 -6.92 -4.79
CA PRO A 123 6.92 -6.69 -5.18
C PRO A 123 7.29 -7.58 -6.37
N TRP A 124 8.14 -7.03 -7.23
CA TRP A 124 8.70 -7.74 -8.37
C TRP A 124 9.92 -8.58 -7.94
N PRO A 125 10.12 -9.82 -8.44
CA PRO A 125 9.26 -10.57 -9.34
C PRO A 125 8.25 -11.43 -8.58
N THR A 126 6.96 -11.21 -8.83
CA THR A 126 5.85 -11.91 -8.17
C THR A 126 5.64 -13.34 -8.72
N SER A 127 6.13 -13.62 -9.93
CA SER A 127 5.92 -14.90 -10.62
C SER A 127 7.21 -15.47 -11.25
N LEU A 128 8.11 -15.98 -10.40
CA LEU A 128 9.16 -16.88 -10.88
C LEU A 128 8.59 -18.29 -11.02
N SER A 129 8.24 -18.69 -12.24
CA SER A 129 7.87 -20.08 -12.53
C SER A 129 9.04 -20.82 -13.18
N ILE A 130 9.51 -21.90 -12.57
CA ILE A 130 10.46 -22.83 -13.21
C ILE A 130 9.73 -24.13 -13.46
N ALA A 131 9.67 -24.56 -14.73
CA ALA A 131 9.01 -25.79 -15.15
C ALA A 131 7.53 -25.93 -14.69
N GLY A 132 6.78 -24.81 -14.67
CA GLY A 132 5.37 -24.80 -14.28
C GLY A 132 5.11 -24.82 -12.78
N VAL A 133 6.16 -24.87 -11.96
CA VAL A 133 6.05 -24.73 -10.49
C VAL A 133 6.31 -23.26 -10.13
N PRO A 134 5.33 -22.55 -9.52
CA PRO A 134 5.56 -21.22 -9.01
C PRO A 134 6.54 -21.32 -7.83
N LEU A 135 7.74 -20.77 -8.01
CA LEU A 135 8.72 -20.53 -6.97
C LEU A 135 8.47 -19.11 -6.43
N GLY A 136 7.43 -18.97 -5.63
CA GLY A 136 7.13 -17.69 -4.99
C GLY A 136 6.01 -17.85 -3.99
N ALA A 137 6.27 -17.51 -2.73
CA ALA A 137 5.17 -17.07 -1.87
C ALA A 137 4.80 -15.66 -2.36
N PRO A 138 3.54 -15.39 -2.74
CA PRO A 138 3.12 -14.03 -3.06
C PRO A 138 3.32 -13.19 -1.79
N THR A 139 4.36 -12.37 -1.78
CA THR A 139 4.71 -11.51 -0.66
C THR A 139 3.97 -10.21 -0.87
N THR A 140 2.76 -10.08 -0.35
CA THR A 140 2.03 -8.81 -0.42
C THR A 140 2.47 -7.90 0.73
N LEU A 141 2.83 -6.66 0.41
CA LEU A 141 3.07 -5.62 1.42
C LEU A 141 1.81 -4.76 1.53
N SER A 142 1.24 -4.66 2.73
CA SER A 142 0.06 -3.85 2.99
C SER A 142 0.39 -2.64 3.87
N HIS A 143 -0.16 -1.48 3.52
CA HIS A 143 -0.14 -0.27 4.33
C HIS A 143 -1.57 0.21 4.57
N GLU A 144 -1.88 0.55 5.81
CA GLU A 144 -3.22 0.97 6.22
C GLU A 144 -3.18 2.41 6.72
N ARG A 145 -4.19 3.19 6.32
CA ARG A 145 -4.42 4.55 6.80
C ARG A 145 -5.90 4.73 7.15
N ALA A 146 -6.16 4.97 8.43
CA ALA A 146 -7.48 5.37 8.92
C ALA A 146 -7.61 6.89 8.94
N VAL A 147 -8.78 7.39 8.52
CA VAL A 147 -9.13 8.81 8.52
C VAL A 147 -10.55 8.97 9.06
N THR A 148 -10.70 9.68 10.17
CA THR A 148 -12.00 9.96 10.77
C THR A 148 -12.52 11.32 10.33
N VAL A 149 -13.75 11.39 9.83
CA VAL A 149 -14.36 12.62 9.32
C VAL A 149 -15.66 12.93 10.06
N ASP A 150 -15.89 14.22 10.37
CA ASP A 150 -17.19 14.75 10.81
C ASP A 150 -18.05 15.14 9.59
N PRO A 151 -19.20 14.48 9.36
CA PRO A 151 -20.10 14.82 8.24
C PRO A 151 -20.61 16.27 8.26
N TRP A 152 -20.64 16.91 9.43
CA TRP A 152 -21.24 18.23 9.63
C TRP A 152 -20.21 19.36 9.69
N ARG A 153 -18.92 19.03 9.81
CA ARG A 153 -17.82 20.00 9.82
C ARG A 153 -16.78 19.62 8.76
N PRO A 154 -16.96 20.08 7.52
CA PRO A 154 -15.95 19.90 6.47
C PRO A 154 -14.60 20.45 6.96
N GLY A 155 -13.61 19.57 7.11
CA GLY A 155 -12.24 19.92 7.50
C GLY A 155 -11.78 19.46 8.89
N VAL A 156 -12.64 18.86 9.71
CA VAL A 156 -12.20 18.23 10.97
C VAL A 156 -11.83 16.77 10.70
N VAL A 157 -10.53 16.49 10.73
CA VAL A 157 -9.95 15.15 10.65
C VAL A 157 -9.24 14.84 11.97
N MET A 158 -9.55 13.69 12.57
CA MET A 158 -8.90 13.16 13.77
C MET A 158 -8.00 11.96 13.43
#